data_AF-A0A958XBA7-F1
#
_entry.id   AF-A0A958XBA7-F1
#
_cell.length_a   1.000
_cell.length_b   1.000
_cell.length_c   1.000
_cell.angle_alpha   90.00
_cell.angle_beta   90.00
_cell.angle_gamma   90.00
#
_symmetry.space_group_name_H-M   'P 1'
#
loop_
_entity.id
_entity.type
_entity.pdbx_description
1 polymer ?
#
loop_
_entity_poly.entity_id
_entity_poly.type
_entity_poly.pdbx_seq_one_letter_code
_entity_poly.pdbx_strand_id
1 'polypeptide(L)'
;MKKELKVIVEVFVAFLALLWLEKPLRIYFSDTIGMDLMQARLLAGALVRCSILAIAIYGIGYYNLLAFNGLQKGSKAKNLHALLIPGAFVAMGLMSNREHFLETSAVTLILYTGSVFTVGFLEEFVFRGTILPMFIRIFKKQDKVLYISAICTGLLFGSVHFINLFSQPDNFRGVTSQVFFAISIGVFFGGLLLRTGHIYIPALLHGCVNFAFGTGELVGRHSETIVAEATSGTNWNSLIPTALFFAFILLGGLFMLGKVAKESIIAKLEEEPFDKTFGNLRGLREGNMNDSGRQTYSLLKQLNRDSDRALTDALIGQVNALGFHSNTTDVYYFYFPIVSHILYYKPGYAPELLHYLVGPNFANGAASADEVMAEIEGSMHYKIAENPFYLSEESKKWVTQVLPGMRAAVEREVEQCRRALEED
;
A
#
# COMPACT_ATOMS: atom_id res chain seq x y z
N MET A 1 -3.46 -17.97 -0.27
CA MET A 1 -4.20 -18.01 -1.54
C MET A 1 -5.68 -17.65 -1.38
N LYS A 2 -6.47 -18.34 -0.52
CA LYS A 2 -7.90 -18.04 -0.35
C LYS A 2 -8.16 -16.60 0.12
N LYS A 3 -7.31 -16.05 1.00
CA LYS A 3 -7.45 -14.68 1.52
C LYS A 3 -7.19 -13.62 0.45
N GLU A 4 -6.07 -13.73 -0.26
CA GLU A 4 -5.66 -12.73 -1.26
C GLU A 4 -6.63 -12.72 -2.45
N LEU A 5 -7.06 -13.89 -2.92
CA LEU A 5 -8.06 -13.99 -3.99
C LEU A 5 -9.40 -13.36 -3.59
N LYS A 6 -9.84 -13.60 -2.34
CA LYS A 6 -11.05 -12.98 -1.79
C LYS A 6 -10.94 -11.45 -1.83
N VAL A 7 -9.81 -10.89 -1.39
CA VAL A 7 -9.58 -9.43 -1.43
C VAL A 7 -9.63 -8.89 -2.86
N ILE A 8 -9.03 -9.58 -3.83
CA ILE A 8 -9.08 -9.17 -5.25
C ILE A 8 -10.53 -9.09 -5.74
N VAL A 9 -11.33 -10.13 -5.47
CA VAL A 9 -12.74 -10.18 -5.88
C VAL A 9 -13.55 -9.09 -5.20
N GLU A 10 -13.40 -8.91 -3.88
CA GLU A 10 -14.12 -7.88 -3.12
C GLU A 10 -13.79 -6.47 -3.61
N VAL A 11 -12.51 -6.15 -3.78
CA VAL A 11 -12.06 -4.83 -4.28
C VAL A 11 -12.57 -4.60 -5.69
N PHE A 12 -12.49 -5.60 -6.58
CA PHE A 12 -12.93 -5.47 -7.97
C PHE A 12 -14.44 -5.27 -8.08
N VAL A 13 -15.24 -6.07 -7.36
CA VAL A 13 -16.70 -5.96 -7.36
C VAL A 13 -17.15 -4.63 -6.75
N ALA A 14 -16.53 -4.21 -5.63
CA ALA A 14 -16.82 -2.91 -5.02
C ALA A 14 -16.46 -1.75 -5.95
N PHE A 15 -15.32 -1.81 -6.62
CA PHE A 15 -14.92 -0.82 -7.62
C PHE A 15 -15.97 -0.69 -8.72
N LEU A 16 -16.40 -1.80 -9.32
CA LEU A 16 -17.43 -1.78 -10.36
C LEU A 16 -18.77 -1.24 -9.84
N ALA A 17 -19.23 -1.69 -8.67
CA ALA A 17 -20.51 -1.27 -8.11
C ALA A 17 -20.53 0.24 -7.78
N LEU A 18 -19.46 0.77 -7.19
CA LEU A 18 -19.38 2.18 -6.80
C LEU A 18 -19.32 3.13 -7.99
N LEU A 19 -18.78 2.70 -9.14
CA LEU A 19 -18.80 3.52 -10.36
C LEU A 19 -20.22 3.85 -10.85
N TRP A 20 -21.22 3.02 -10.53
CA TRP A 20 -22.62 3.28 -10.90
C TRP A 20 -23.24 4.47 -10.16
N LEU A 21 -22.62 4.95 -9.08
CA LEU A 21 -23.07 6.15 -8.36
C LEU A 21 -22.87 7.44 -9.17
N GLU A 22 -22.09 7.40 -10.26
CA GLU A 22 -21.89 8.56 -11.14
C GLU A 22 -23.19 8.98 -11.83
N LYS A 23 -23.97 8.03 -12.35
CA LYS A 23 -25.20 8.31 -13.10
C LYS A 23 -26.24 9.09 -12.29
N PRO A 24 -26.65 8.67 -11.06
CA PRO A 24 -27.61 9.43 -10.28
C PRO A 24 -27.08 10.81 -9.88
N LEU A 25 -25.78 10.93 -9.57
CA LEU A 25 -25.17 12.21 -9.22
C LEU A 25 -25.14 13.17 -10.43
N ARG A 26 -24.85 12.66 -11.63
CA ARG A 26 -24.92 13.43 -12.87
C ARG A 26 -26.32 13.97 -13.13
N ILE A 27 -27.35 13.12 -12.99
CA ILE A 27 -28.77 13.51 -13.15
C ILE A 27 -29.14 14.61 -12.16
N TYR A 28 -28.71 14.49 -10.90
CA TYR A 28 -28.96 15.53 -9.90
C TYR A 28 -28.33 16.88 -10.30
N PHE A 29 -27.07 16.88 -10.76
CA PHE A 29 -26.41 18.11 -11.20
C PHE A 29 -27.02 18.72 -12.46
N SER A 30 -27.42 17.92 -13.45
CA SER A 30 -28.07 18.43 -14.65
C SER A 30 -29.48 18.95 -14.36
N ASP A 31 -30.32 18.13 -13.72
CA ASP A 31 -31.77 18.36 -13.69
C ASP A 31 -32.19 19.24 -12.51
N THR A 32 -31.45 19.19 -11.39
CA THR A 32 -31.78 19.96 -10.18
C THR A 32 -30.94 21.23 -10.04
N ILE A 33 -29.64 21.16 -10.32
CA ILE A 33 -28.74 22.34 -10.23
C ILE A 33 -28.75 23.14 -11.54
N GLY A 34 -29.14 22.54 -12.67
CA GLY A 34 -29.16 23.21 -13.97
C GLY A 34 -27.78 23.32 -14.63
N MET A 35 -26.86 22.42 -14.29
CA MET A 35 -25.52 22.39 -14.88
C MET A 35 -25.55 21.82 -16.31
N ASP A 36 -24.71 22.35 -17.20
CA ASP A 36 -24.50 21.75 -18.52
C ASP A 36 -24.15 20.26 -18.41
N LEU A 37 -24.68 19.43 -19.32
CA LEU A 37 -24.59 17.97 -19.23
C LEU A 37 -23.14 17.48 -19.23
N MET A 38 -22.25 18.10 -20.02
CA MET A 38 -20.83 17.73 -20.04
C MET A 38 -20.19 18.06 -18.70
N GLN A 39 -20.41 19.27 -18.20
CA GLN A 39 -19.87 19.71 -16.91
C GLN A 39 -20.40 18.83 -15.75
N ALA A 40 -21.68 18.51 -15.77
CA ALA A 40 -22.32 17.63 -14.79
C ALA A 40 -21.70 16.23 -14.80
N ARG A 41 -21.45 15.65 -15.99
CA ARG A 41 -20.79 14.35 -16.14
C ARG A 41 -19.35 14.37 -15.63
N LEU A 42 -18.57 15.37 -16.01
CA LEU A 42 -17.16 15.48 -15.62
C LEU A 42 -17.03 15.62 -14.10
N LEU A 43 -17.88 16.47 -13.49
CA LEU A 43 -17.89 16.72 -12.05
C LEU A 43 -18.41 15.53 -11.26
N ALA A 44 -19.56 14.95 -11.63
CA ALA A 44 -20.13 13.78 -10.96
C ALA A 44 -19.15 12.60 -10.98
N GLY A 45 -18.55 12.35 -12.15
CA GLY A 45 -17.52 11.32 -12.30
C GLY A 45 -16.31 11.58 -11.42
N ALA A 46 -15.79 12.82 -11.39
CA ALA A 46 -14.65 13.17 -10.54
C ALA A 46 -14.96 12.96 -9.05
N LEU A 47 -16.14 13.39 -8.57
CA LEU A 47 -16.53 13.24 -7.16
C LEU A 47 -16.63 11.77 -6.74
N VAL A 48 -17.33 10.95 -7.53
CA VAL A 48 -17.44 9.50 -7.24
C VAL A 48 -16.07 8.85 -7.22
N ARG A 49 -15.21 9.16 -8.19
CA ARG A 49 -13.86 8.59 -8.26
C ARG A 49 -12.98 9.03 -7.09
N CYS A 50 -13.09 10.27 -6.62
CA CYS A 50 -12.41 10.73 -5.40
C CYS A 50 -12.86 9.95 -4.16
N SER A 51 -14.16 9.66 -4.02
CA SER A 51 -14.66 8.83 -2.91
C SER A 51 -14.10 7.41 -2.96
N ILE A 52 -14.09 6.78 -4.13
CA ILE A 52 -13.53 5.42 -4.29
C ILE A 52 -12.00 5.44 -4.08
N LEU A 53 -11.30 6.48 -4.55
CA LEU A 53 -9.87 6.65 -4.33
C LEU A 53 -9.53 6.75 -2.84
N ALA A 54 -10.33 7.47 -2.05
CA ALA A 54 -10.16 7.53 -0.60
C ALA A 54 -10.29 6.14 0.05
N ILE A 55 -11.27 5.34 -0.39
CA ILE A 55 -11.44 3.94 0.05
C ILE A 55 -10.24 3.09 -0.36
N ALA A 56 -9.73 3.26 -1.59
CA ALA A 56 -8.56 2.53 -2.07
C ALA A 56 -7.29 2.88 -1.26
N ILE A 57 -7.07 4.17 -0.95
CA ILE A 57 -5.96 4.62 -0.09
C ILE A 57 -6.06 4.02 1.31
N TYR A 58 -7.26 4.03 1.91
CA TYR A 58 -7.50 3.37 3.19
C TYR A 58 -7.20 1.86 3.11
N GLY A 59 -7.66 1.19 2.05
CA GLY A 59 -7.39 -0.21 1.78
C GLY A 59 -5.89 -0.53 1.66
N ILE A 60 -5.11 0.32 0.99
CA ILE A 60 -3.65 0.20 0.90
C ILE A 60 -3.01 0.21 2.29
N GLY A 61 -3.48 1.08 3.20
CA GLY A 61 -3.05 1.08 4.60
C GLY A 61 -3.44 -0.21 5.33
N TYR A 62 -4.73 -0.58 5.25
CA TYR A 62 -5.30 -1.75 5.91
C TYR A 62 -4.62 -3.06 5.50
N TYR A 63 -4.29 -3.23 4.22
CA TYR A 63 -3.64 -4.45 3.70
C TYR A 63 -2.11 -4.46 3.79
N ASN A 64 -1.53 -3.47 4.48
CA ASN A 64 -0.10 -3.27 4.63
C ASN A 64 0.64 -3.16 3.27
N LEU A 65 0.18 -2.24 2.42
CA LEU A 65 0.72 -2.03 1.07
C LEU A 65 1.44 -0.68 0.91
N LEU A 66 1.62 0.09 1.99
CA LEU A 66 2.26 1.42 1.94
C LEU A 66 3.70 1.35 1.42
N ALA A 67 4.50 0.37 1.87
CA ALA A 67 5.89 0.18 1.44
C ALA A 67 5.98 -0.20 -0.05
N PHE A 68 5.09 -1.09 -0.50
CA PHE A 68 4.98 -1.51 -1.89
C PHE A 68 4.65 -0.32 -2.81
N ASN A 69 3.74 0.55 -2.36
CA ASN A 69 3.26 1.71 -3.11
C ASN A 69 4.17 2.94 -3.03
N GLY A 70 5.24 2.91 -2.22
CA GLY A 70 6.14 4.04 -2.03
C GLY A 70 5.57 5.17 -1.18
N LEU A 71 4.49 4.92 -0.42
CA LEU A 71 3.79 5.93 0.38
C LEU A 71 4.38 6.12 1.80
N GLN A 72 5.45 5.41 2.14
CA GLN A 72 6.18 5.59 3.40
C GLN A 72 6.99 6.89 3.40
N LYS A 73 7.08 7.54 4.56
CA LYS A 73 7.88 8.76 4.75
C LYS A 73 9.35 8.50 4.38
N GLY A 74 9.92 9.37 3.55
CA GLY A 74 11.32 9.28 3.13
C GLY A 74 11.60 8.37 1.93
N SER A 75 10.58 7.71 1.36
CA SER A 75 10.73 6.94 0.12
C SER A 75 11.02 7.88 -1.06
N LYS A 76 12.04 7.56 -1.87
CA LYS A 76 12.41 8.32 -3.07
C LYS A 76 12.17 7.50 -4.33
N ALA A 77 11.62 8.14 -5.36
CA ALA A 77 11.44 7.52 -6.66
C ALA A 77 12.78 7.20 -7.31
N LYS A 78 12.84 6.05 -7.98
CA LYS A 78 14.04 5.59 -8.70
C LYS A 78 13.73 5.48 -10.19
N ASN A 79 14.76 5.44 -11.01
CA ASN A 79 14.65 5.10 -12.44
C ASN A 79 13.67 5.96 -13.24
N LEU A 80 13.60 7.27 -12.95
CA LEU A 80 12.71 8.20 -13.65
C LEU A 80 12.98 8.31 -15.15
N HIS A 81 14.15 7.88 -15.63
CA HIS A 81 14.43 7.74 -17.08
C HIS A 81 13.43 6.82 -17.80
N ALA A 82 12.74 5.92 -17.10
CA ALA A 82 11.65 5.12 -17.66
C ALA A 82 10.47 5.96 -18.17
N LEU A 83 10.40 7.24 -17.79
CA LEU A 83 9.36 8.18 -18.24
C LEU A 83 9.67 8.85 -19.58
N LEU A 84 10.87 8.70 -20.15
CA LEU A 84 11.25 9.40 -21.39
C LEU A 84 10.34 9.03 -22.57
N ILE A 85 10.19 7.73 -22.84
CA ILE A 85 9.34 7.22 -23.93
C ILE A 85 7.86 7.58 -23.71
N PRO A 86 7.23 7.26 -22.57
CA PRO A 86 5.82 7.61 -22.40
C PRO A 86 5.60 9.13 -22.29
N GLY A 87 6.58 9.90 -21.81
CA GLY A 87 6.54 11.37 -21.83
C GLY A 87 6.54 11.93 -23.25
N ALA A 88 7.37 11.38 -24.14
CA ALA A 88 7.35 11.73 -25.57
C ALA A 88 6.01 11.35 -26.22
N PHE A 89 5.44 10.20 -25.86
CA PHE A 89 4.12 9.79 -26.33
C PHE A 89 3.00 10.74 -25.88
N VAL A 90 3.01 11.19 -24.62
CA VAL A 90 2.08 12.21 -24.12
C VAL A 90 2.26 13.54 -24.88
N ALA A 91 3.51 13.99 -25.07
CA ALA A 91 3.80 15.22 -25.81
C ALA A 91 3.27 15.15 -27.25
N MET A 92 3.45 14.02 -27.92
CA MET A 92 2.88 13.78 -29.25
C MET A 92 1.35 13.89 -29.23
N GLY A 93 0.66 13.27 -28.27
CA GLY A 93 -0.80 13.34 -28.15
C GLY A 93 -1.32 14.76 -27.92
N LEU A 94 -0.62 15.54 -27.08
CA LEU A 94 -0.94 16.94 -26.84
C LEU A 94 -0.81 17.78 -28.12
N MET A 95 0.24 17.54 -28.92
CA MET A 95 0.44 18.23 -30.19
C MET A 95 -0.61 17.84 -31.23
N SER A 96 -0.92 16.54 -31.35
CA SER A 96 -1.91 16.03 -32.30
C SER A 96 -3.34 16.52 -32.01
N ASN A 97 -3.67 16.78 -30.75
CA ASN A 97 -5.01 17.21 -30.33
C ASN A 97 -5.08 18.69 -29.92
N ARG A 98 -4.08 19.50 -30.29
CA ARG A 98 -3.94 20.90 -29.87
C ARG A 98 -5.20 21.74 -30.12
N GLU A 99 -5.81 21.59 -31.29
CA GLU A 99 -6.98 22.38 -31.70
C GLU A 99 -8.17 22.17 -30.76
N HIS A 100 -8.44 20.91 -30.37
CA HIS A 100 -9.53 20.58 -29.45
C HIS A 100 -9.38 21.27 -28.08
N PHE A 101 -8.16 21.42 -27.58
CA PHE A 101 -7.93 22.14 -26.33
C PHE A 101 -8.16 23.65 -26.47
N LEU A 102 -7.78 24.23 -27.62
CA LEU A 102 -7.95 25.67 -27.88
C LEU A 102 -9.41 26.05 -28.11
N GLU A 103 -10.22 25.12 -28.63
CA GLU A 103 -11.66 25.30 -28.87
C GLU A 103 -12.52 25.06 -27.61
N THR A 104 -11.96 24.45 -26.57
CA THR A 104 -12.68 24.11 -25.34
C THR A 104 -12.70 25.29 -24.36
N SER A 105 -13.85 25.55 -23.74
CA SER A 105 -13.97 26.60 -22.71
C SER A 105 -13.07 26.30 -21.49
N ALA A 106 -12.57 27.36 -20.84
CA ALA A 106 -11.67 27.20 -19.70
C ALA A 106 -12.28 26.37 -18.55
N VAL A 107 -13.57 26.56 -18.26
CA VAL A 107 -14.28 25.81 -17.20
C VAL A 107 -14.34 24.31 -17.55
N THR A 108 -14.74 23.98 -18.77
CA THR A 108 -14.80 22.58 -19.22
C THR A 108 -13.42 21.93 -19.23
N LEU A 109 -12.38 22.68 -19.63
CA LEU A 109 -11.00 22.16 -19.64
C LEU A 109 -10.48 21.88 -18.23
N ILE A 110 -10.80 22.73 -17.25
CA ILE A 110 -10.45 22.49 -15.83
C ILE A 110 -11.16 21.25 -15.30
N LEU A 111 -12.47 21.12 -15.55
CA LEU A 111 -13.25 19.95 -15.14
C LEU A 111 -12.76 18.67 -15.81
N TYR A 112 -12.45 18.72 -17.10
CA TYR A 112 -11.89 17.60 -17.85
C TYR A 112 -10.54 17.18 -17.28
N THR A 113 -9.63 18.13 -17.03
CA THR A 113 -8.33 17.88 -16.39
C THR A 113 -8.52 17.18 -15.04
N GLY A 114 -9.37 17.72 -14.16
CA GLY A 114 -9.67 17.08 -12.87
C GLY A 114 -10.24 15.67 -13.04
N SER A 115 -11.15 15.48 -13.99
CA SER A 115 -11.78 14.18 -14.24
C SER A 115 -10.78 13.12 -14.73
N VAL A 116 -9.94 13.43 -15.72
CA VAL A 116 -8.99 12.44 -16.26
C VAL A 116 -7.85 12.10 -15.30
N PHE A 117 -7.40 13.06 -14.47
CA PHE A 117 -6.44 12.75 -13.41
C PHE A 117 -7.08 11.92 -12.30
N THR A 118 -8.32 12.21 -11.88
CA THR A 118 -9.01 11.35 -10.90
C THR A 118 -9.24 9.93 -11.42
N VAL A 119 -9.48 9.73 -12.73
CA VAL A 119 -9.45 8.41 -13.38
C VAL A 119 -8.09 7.75 -13.21
N GLY A 120 -7.01 8.42 -13.63
CA GLY A 120 -5.66 7.87 -13.55
C GLY A 120 -5.25 7.48 -12.12
N PHE A 121 -5.52 8.34 -11.14
CA PHE A 121 -5.25 8.02 -9.74
C PHE A 121 -6.11 6.86 -9.23
N LEU A 122 -7.41 6.87 -9.47
CA LEU A 122 -8.29 5.80 -9.00
C LEU A 122 -7.88 4.44 -9.56
N GLU A 123 -7.75 4.35 -10.88
CA GLU A 123 -7.50 3.07 -11.56
C GLU A 123 -6.12 2.52 -11.19
N GLU A 124 -5.08 3.36 -11.11
CA GLU A 124 -3.77 2.88 -10.67
C GLU A 124 -3.79 2.43 -9.20
N PHE A 125 -4.41 3.17 -8.29
CA PHE A 125 -4.46 2.79 -6.87
C PHE A 125 -5.24 1.48 -6.64
N VAL A 126 -6.31 1.24 -7.39
CA VAL A 126 -7.08 -0.01 -7.33
C VAL A 126 -6.29 -1.16 -7.96
N PHE A 127 -5.93 -1.05 -9.23
CA PHE A 127 -5.36 -2.19 -9.99
C PHE A 127 -3.89 -2.45 -9.68
N ARG A 128 -3.08 -1.40 -9.54
CA ARG A 128 -1.63 -1.53 -9.32
C ARG A 128 -1.30 -1.39 -7.84
N GLY A 129 -1.99 -0.50 -7.13
CA GLY A 129 -1.72 -0.28 -5.72
C GLY A 129 -2.29 -1.33 -4.78
N THR A 130 -3.40 -1.98 -5.17
CA THR A 130 -4.10 -2.95 -4.32
C THR A 130 -4.15 -4.35 -4.92
N ILE A 131 -4.58 -4.51 -6.18
CA ILE A 131 -4.79 -5.84 -6.78
C ILE A 131 -3.47 -6.50 -7.22
N LEU A 132 -2.58 -5.79 -7.90
CA LEU A 132 -1.27 -6.29 -8.31
C LEU A 132 -0.48 -6.93 -7.15
N PRO A 133 -0.30 -6.28 -5.98
CA PRO A 133 0.42 -6.90 -4.88
C PRO A 133 -0.27 -8.14 -4.29
N MET A 134 -1.59 -8.26 -4.40
CA MET A 134 -2.31 -9.48 -4.02
C MET A 134 -1.99 -10.63 -4.97
N PHE A 135 -1.92 -10.37 -6.29
CA PHE A 135 -1.44 -11.38 -7.25
C PHE A 135 0.01 -11.77 -6.98
N ILE A 136 0.89 -10.81 -6.63
CA ILE A 136 2.28 -11.11 -6.27
C ILE A 136 2.34 -12.02 -5.04
N ARG A 137 1.52 -11.75 -4.01
CA ARG A 137 1.40 -12.63 -2.82
C ARG A 137 0.90 -14.03 -3.17
N ILE A 138 -0.05 -14.16 -4.09
CA ILE A 138 -0.57 -15.46 -4.57
C ILE A 138 0.52 -16.25 -5.30
N PHE A 139 1.25 -15.59 -6.20
CA PHE A 139 2.23 -16.22 -7.08
C PHE A 139 3.67 -16.17 -6.53
N LYS A 140 3.88 -15.85 -5.25
CA LYS A 140 5.22 -15.59 -4.67
C LYS A 140 6.23 -16.73 -4.83
N LYS A 141 5.76 -17.97 -4.97
CA LYS A 141 6.59 -19.15 -5.18
C LYS A 141 6.99 -19.39 -6.66
N GLN A 142 6.43 -18.62 -7.59
CA GLN A 142 6.66 -18.77 -9.03
C GLN A 142 7.86 -17.95 -9.49
N ASP A 143 8.66 -18.49 -10.41
CA ASP A 143 9.87 -17.80 -10.90
C ASP A 143 9.55 -16.50 -11.63
N LYS A 144 8.48 -16.49 -12.42
CA LYS A 144 8.02 -15.34 -13.21
C LYS A 144 6.90 -14.56 -12.50
N VAL A 145 6.89 -14.55 -11.16
CA VAL A 145 5.85 -13.92 -10.32
C VAL A 145 5.45 -12.52 -10.78
N LEU A 146 6.41 -11.63 -11.08
CA LEU A 146 6.11 -10.24 -11.46
C LEU A 146 5.40 -10.17 -12.82
N TYR A 147 5.80 -11.00 -13.78
CA TYR A 147 5.18 -11.07 -15.10
C TYR A 147 3.76 -11.60 -15.02
N ILE A 148 3.56 -12.74 -14.34
CA ILE A 148 2.25 -13.37 -14.19
C ILE A 148 1.29 -12.40 -13.47
N SER A 149 1.75 -11.76 -12.39
CA SER A 149 0.94 -10.82 -11.62
C SER A 149 0.56 -9.57 -12.42
N ALA A 150 1.49 -9.01 -13.19
CA ALA A 150 1.25 -7.85 -14.05
C ALA A 150 0.27 -8.18 -15.18
N ILE A 151 0.37 -9.36 -15.80
CA ILE A 151 -0.55 -9.81 -16.84
C ILE A 151 -1.95 -10.05 -16.25
N CYS A 152 -2.05 -10.73 -15.10
CA CYS A 152 -3.34 -10.96 -14.43
C CYS A 152 -4.05 -9.66 -14.05
N THR A 153 -3.34 -8.68 -13.48
CA THR A 153 -3.95 -7.38 -13.18
C THR A 153 -4.31 -6.61 -14.46
N GLY A 154 -3.48 -6.70 -15.51
CA GLY A 154 -3.76 -6.08 -16.82
C GLY A 154 -5.00 -6.66 -17.50
N LEU A 155 -5.18 -7.98 -17.45
CA LEU A 155 -6.40 -8.66 -17.93
C LEU A 155 -7.64 -8.21 -17.17
N LEU A 156 -7.55 -8.13 -15.84
CA LEU A 156 -8.66 -7.67 -15.01
C LEU A 156 -9.01 -6.20 -15.32
N PHE A 157 -7.99 -5.34 -15.44
CA PHE A 157 -8.17 -3.94 -15.82
C PHE A 157 -8.84 -3.78 -17.19
N GLY A 158 -8.32 -4.46 -18.22
CA GLY A 158 -8.91 -4.42 -19.56
C GLY A 158 -10.35 -4.92 -19.60
N SER A 159 -10.68 -5.96 -18.82
CA SER A 159 -12.04 -6.53 -18.81
C SER A 159 -13.12 -5.54 -18.34
N VAL A 160 -12.77 -4.54 -17.53
CA VAL A 160 -13.69 -3.47 -17.10
C VAL A 160 -14.29 -2.74 -18.30
N HIS A 161 -13.52 -2.55 -19.37
CA HIS A 161 -13.99 -1.77 -20.51
C HIS A 161 -15.04 -2.48 -21.37
N PHE A 162 -15.27 -3.79 -21.18
CA PHE A 162 -16.43 -4.44 -21.79
C PHE A 162 -17.75 -3.88 -21.29
N ILE A 163 -17.79 -3.17 -20.15
CA ILE A 163 -18.98 -2.43 -19.70
C ILE A 163 -19.43 -1.39 -20.74
N ASN A 164 -18.53 -0.88 -21.57
CA ASN A 164 -18.87 0.08 -22.62
C ASN A 164 -19.83 -0.50 -23.67
N LEU A 165 -19.88 -1.83 -23.83
CA LEU A 165 -20.84 -2.50 -24.73
C LEU A 165 -22.30 -2.30 -24.28
N PHE A 166 -22.57 -2.06 -23.00
CA PHE A 166 -23.94 -1.74 -22.56
C PHE A 166 -24.43 -0.39 -23.12
N SER A 167 -23.51 0.55 -23.33
CA SER A 167 -23.82 1.88 -23.87
C SER A 167 -23.59 1.97 -25.39
N GLN A 168 -22.76 1.07 -25.95
CA GLN A 168 -22.36 1.05 -27.36
C GLN A 168 -22.41 -0.38 -27.91
N PRO A 169 -23.60 -1.02 -27.98
CA PRO A 169 -23.73 -2.44 -28.32
C PRO A 169 -23.17 -2.77 -29.71
N ASP A 170 -23.27 -1.82 -30.66
CA ASP A 170 -22.80 -2.01 -32.03
C ASP A 170 -21.28 -1.80 -32.21
N ASN A 171 -20.59 -1.24 -31.19
CA ASN A 171 -19.17 -0.92 -31.25
C ASN A 171 -18.26 -2.05 -30.73
N PHE A 172 -18.58 -3.31 -31.06
CA PHE A 172 -17.83 -4.46 -30.54
C PHE A 172 -16.34 -4.41 -30.90
N ARG A 173 -16.00 -4.00 -32.13
CA ARG A 173 -14.61 -3.88 -32.59
C ARG A 173 -13.84 -2.79 -31.85
N GLY A 174 -14.43 -1.60 -31.68
CA GLY A 174 -13.78 -0.50 -30.96
C GLY A 174 -13.57 -0.82 -29.49
N VAL A 175 -14.58 -1.39 -28.82
CA VAL A 175 -14.44 -1.81 -27.41
C VAL A 175 -13.41 -2.93 -27.26
N THR A 176 -13.34 -3.89 -28.18
CA THR A 176 -12.31 -4.94 -28.15
C THR A 176 -10.91 -4.36 -28.32
N SER A 177 -10.72 -3.39 -29.23
CA SER A 177 -9.47 -2.66 -29.38
C SER A 177 -9.08 -1.91 -28.09
N GLN A 178 -10.05 -1.25 -27.45
CA GLN A 178 -9.87 -0.58 -26.16
C GLN A 178 -9.43 -1.56 -25.06
N VAL A 179 -10.01 -2.76 -25.00
CA VAL A 179 -9.63 -3.81 -24.04
C VAL A 179 -8.18 -4.24 -24.25
N PHE A 180 -7.75 -4.49 -25.49
CA PHE A 180 -6.35 -4.85 -25.77
C PHE A 180 -5.38 -3.71 -25.42
N PHE A 181 -5.72 -2.47 -25.75
CA PHE A 181 -4.94 -1.31 -25.34
C PHE A 181 -4.82 -1.23 -23.81
N ALA A 182 -5.94 -1.39 -23.10
CA ALA A 182 -5.99 -1.34 -21.64
C ALA A 182 -5.18 -2.47 -21.00
N ILE A 183 -5.17 -3.68 -21.56
CA ILE A 183 -4.29 -4.77 -21.10
C ILE A 183 -2.82 -4.38 -21.29
N SER A 184 -2.44 -3.89 -22.47
CA SER A 184 -1.07 -3.51 -22.78
C SER A 184 -0.55 -2.40 -21.87
N ILE A 185 -1.29 -1.29 -21.77
CA ILE A 185 -0.94 -0.17 -20.88
C ILE A 185 -1.08 -0.56 -19.40
N GLY A 186 -2.01 -1.49 -19.12
CA GLY A 186 -2.16 -2.34 -17.94
C GLY A 186 -0.83 -2.79 -17.36
N VAL A 187 -0.17 -3.63 -18.16
CA VAL A 187 1.13 -4.22 -17.87
C VAL A 187 2.24 -3.16 -17.85
N PHE A 188 2.19 -2.16 -18.75
CA PHE A 188 3.17 -1.08 -18.78
C PHE A 188 3.22 -0.29 -17.47
N PHE A 189 2.08 0.19 -16.95
CA PHE A 189 2.04 0.90 -15.67
C PHE A 189 2.37 0.00 -14.48
N GLY A 190 2.04 -1.30 -14.54
CA GLY A 190 2.51 -2.27 -13.55
C GLY A 190 4.04 -2.36 -13.51
N GLY A 191 4.68 -2.44 -14.68
CA GLY A 191 6.14 -2.37 -14.82
C GLY A 191 6.71 -1.05 -14.30
N LEU A 192 6.06 0.07 -14.62
CA LEU A 192 6.49 1.40 -14.20
C LEU A 192 6.42 1.58 -12.68
N LEU A 193 5.35 1.12 -12.02
CA LEU A 193 5.24 1.09 -10.56
C LEU A 193 6.40 0.30 -9.96
N LEU A 194 6.62 -0.93 -10.41
CA LEU A 194 7.65 -1.80 -9.82
C LEU A 194 9.07 -1.29 -10.08
N ARG A 195 9.29 -0.58 -11.19
CA ARG A 195 10.58 0.01 -11.56
C ARG A 195 10.88 1.30 -10.80
N THR A 196 9.87 2.12 -10.56
CA THR A 196 10.02 3.43 -9.91
C THR A 196 9.81 3.39 -8.41
N GLY A 197 9.01 2.42 -7.93
CA GLY A 197 8.69 2.17 -6.53
C GLY A 197 7.62 3.10 -5.95
N HIS A 198 6.86 3.82 -6.78
CA HIS A 198 5.90 4.83 -6.35
C HIS A 198 4.63 4.82 -7.19
N ILE A 199 3.47 4.72 -6.54
CA ILE A 199 2.16 4.63 -7.21
C ILE A 199 1.71 5.93 -7.89
N TYR A 200 2.15 7.08 -7.38
CA TYR A 200 1.76 8.37 -7.97
C TYR A 200 2.35 8.58 -9.37
N ILE A 201 3.45 7.89 -9.73
CA ILE A 201 4.10 8.03 -11.03
C ILE A 201 3.25 7.46 -12.17
N PRO A 202 2.86 6.16 -12.15
CA PRO A 202 1.93 5.65 -13.15
C PRO A 202 0.59 6.37 -13.09
N ALA A 203 0.10 6.78 -11.91
CA ALA A 203 -1.18 7.52 -11.79
C ALA A 203 -1.17 8.86 -12.53
N LEU A 204 -0.11 9.67 -12.34
CA LEU A 204 0.06 10.93 -13.05
C LEU A 204 0.21 10.71 -14.56
N LEU A 205 1.05 9.72 -14.95
CA LEU A 205 1.25 9.42 -16.35
C LEU A 205 -0.04 8.93 -17.03
N HIS A 206 -0.84 8.12 -16.35
CA HIS A 206 -2.16 7.69 -16.81
C HIS A 206 -3.07 8.90 -17.01
N GLY A 207 -3.17 9.80 -16.02
CA GLY A 207 -3.90 11.06 -16.15
C GLY A 207 -3.45 11.88 -17.36
N CYS A 208 -2.14 11.98 -17.60
CA CYS A 208 -1.57 12.66 -18.77
C CYS A 208 -1.92 11.97 -20.10
N VAL A 209 -1.89 10.64 -20.17
CA VAL A 209 -2.29 9.88 -21.36
C VAL A 209 -3.77 10.12 -21.67
N ASN A 210 -4.63 10.03 -20.66
CA ASN A 210 -6.06 10.29 -20.81
C ASN A 210 -6.32 11.74 -21.21
N PHE A 211 -5.61 12.70 -20.60
CA PHE A 211 -5.72 14.10 -20.98
C PHE A 211 -5.34 14.33 -22.45
N ALA A 212 -4.22 13.77 -22.90
CA ALA A 212 -3.68 13.96 -24.24
C ALA A 212 -4.49 13.28 -25.36
N PHE A 213 -5.11 12.13 -25.09
CA PHE A 213 -5.79 11.31 -26.10
C PHE A 213 -7.30 11.14 -25.88
N GLY A 214 -7.85 11.61 -24.76
CA GLY A 214 -9.29 11.56 -24.42
C GLY A 214 -10.11 12.74 -24.93
N THR A 215 -9.55 13.58 -25.81
CA THR A 215 -10.21 14.80 -26.32
C THR A 215 -11.51 14.55 -27.07
N GLY A 216 -11.77 13.32 -27.50
CA GLY A 216 -13.08 12.92 -28.04
C GLY A 216 -14.25 13.22 -27.10
N GLU A 217 -14.02 13.24 -25.77
CA GLU A 217 -15.02 13.66 -24.79
C GLU A 217 -15.35 15.15 -24.89
N LEU A 218 -14.38 16.00 -25.29
CA LEU A 218 -14.57 17.45 -25.39
C LEU A 218 -15.38 17.86 -26.62
N VAL A 219 -15.27 17.09 -27.71
CA VAL A 219 -15.81 17.46 -29.04
C VAL A 219 -17.16 16.80 -29.33
N GLY A 220 -17.70 15.96 -28.42
CA GLY A 220 -19.02 15.34 -28.58
C GLY A 220 -19.16 14.35 -29.75
N ARG A 221 -18.06 13.99 -30.44
CA ARG A 221 -18.04 13.16 -31.66
C ARG A 221 -18.38 11.68 -31.47
N HIS A 222 -18.83 11.26 -30.28
CA HIS A 222 -19.04 9.84 -30.00
C HIS A 222 -20.11 9.17 -30.87
N SER A 223 -21.02 9.92 -31.52
CA SER A 223 -22.14 9.31 -32.26
C SER A 223 -21.94 9.24 -33.78
N GLU A 224 -21.26 10.20 -34.41
CA GLU A 224 -21.17 10.27 -35.88
C GLU A 224 -20.09 9.35 -36.46
N THR A 225 -18.95 9.19 -35.77
CA THR A 225 -17.84 8.35 -36.24
C THR A 225 -18.12 6.84 -36.10
N ILE A 226 -18.91 6.44 -35.10
CA ILE A 226 -19.22 5.03 -34.80
C ILE A 226 -20.08 4.40 -35.91
N VAL A 227 -21.03 5.15 -36.47
CA VAL A 227 -21.93 4.67 -37.54
C VAL A 227 -21.18 4.47 -38.86
N ALA A 228 -20.21 5.33 -39.16
CA ALA A 228 -19.42 5.24 -40.39
C ALA A 228 -18.43 4.06 -40.38
N GLU A 229 -17.79 3.75 -39.25
CA GLU A 229 -16.83 2.62 -39.17
C GLU A 229 -17.52 1.25 -39.12
N ALA A 230 -18.70 1.15 -38.50
CA ALA A 230 -19.45 -0.11 -38.36
C ALA A 230 -19.90 -0.71 -39.70
N THR A 231 -20.06 0.12 -40.74
CA THR A 231 -20.47 -0.31 -42.09
C THR A 231 -19.29 -0.65 -43.01
N SER A 232 -18.05 -0.37 -42.57
CA SER A 232 -16.84 -0.60 -43.36
C SER A 232 -16.17 -1.96 -43.04
N GLY A 233 -15.68 -2.64 -44.08
CA GLY A 233 -14.88 -3.87 -43.93
C GLY A 233 -13.61 -3.64 -43.09
N THR A 234 -12.93 -4.71 -42.66
CA THR A 234 -11.72 -4.59 -41.81
C THR A 234 -10.62 -3.81 -42.54
N ASN A 235 -10.28 -2.62 -42.03
CA ASN A 235 -9.18 -1.83 -42.55
C ASN A 235 -7.84 -2.34 -41.99
N TRP A 236 -7.18 -3.22 -42.73
CA TRP A 236 -5.90 -3.79 -42.33
C TRP A 236 -4.77 -2.76 -42.18
N ASN A 237 -4.87 -1.62 -42.89
CA ASN A 237 -3.87 -0.55 -42.85
C ASN A 237 -3.89 0.22 -41.52
N SER A 238 -5.02 0.25 -40.80
CA SER A 238 -5.09 0.81 -39.45
C SER A 238 -4.87 -0.26 -38.38
N LEU A 239 -5.34 -1.49 -38.61
CA LEU A 239 -5.26 -2.58 -37.62
C LEU A 239 -3.82 -3.03 -37.33
N ILE A 240 -2.97 -3.18 -38.36
CA ILE A 240 -1.59 -3.65 -38.17
C ILE A 240 -0.76 -2.64 -37.35
N PRO A 241 -0.71 -1.34 -37.68
CA PRO A 241 0.00 -0.35 -36.86
C PRO A 241 -0.53 -0.28 -35.41
N THR A 242 -1.85 -0.35 -35.21
CA THR A 242 -2.44 -0.36 -33.86
C THR A 242 -1.99 -1.58 -33.05
N ALA A 243 -2.03 -2.78 -33.64
CA ALA A 243 -1.57 -3.99 -32.97
C ALA A 243 -0.07 -3.94 -32.62
N LEU A 244 0.77 -3.45 -33.55
CA LEU A 244 2.20 -3.26 -33.30
C LEU A 244 2.45 -2.25 -32.18
N PHE A 245 1.68 -1.17 -32.13
CA PHE A 245 1.76 -0.18 -31.07
C PHE A 245 1.36 -0.76 -29.71
N PHE A 246 0.27 -1.53 -29.63
CA PHE A 246 -0.14 -2.19 -28.39
C PHE A 246 0.90 -3.23 -27.93
N ALA A 247 1.50 -3.95 -28.88
CA ALA A 247 2.60 -4.87 -28.59
C ALA A 247 3.84 -4.13 -28.07
N PHE A 248 4.19 -2.98 -28.66
CA PHE A 248 5.29 -2.14 -28.18
C PHE A 248 5.09 -1.69 -26.73
N ILE A 249 3.89 -1.22 -26.37
CA ILE A 249 3.56 -0.84 -24.99
C ILE A 249 3.70 -2.04 -24.04
N LEU A 250 3.10 -3.19 -24.42
CA LEU A 250 3.14 -4.41 -23.62
C LEU A 250 4.59 -4.87 -23.40
N LEU A 251 5.39 -4.93 -24.47
CA LEU A 251 6.80 -5.32 -24.42
C LEU A 251 7.62 -4.36 -23.57
N GLY A 252 7.35 -3.05 -23.62
CA GLY A 252 7.96 -2.06 -22.74
C GLY A 252 7.67 -2.35 -21.26
N GLY A 253 6.42 -2.71 -20.94
CA GLY A 253 6.02 -3.17 -19.61
C GLY A 253 6.78 -4.42 -19.17
N LEU A 254 6.78 -5.47 -20.00
CA LEU A 254 7.47 -6.73 -19.72
C LEU A 254 8.98 -6.53 -19.57
N PHE A 255 9.60 -5.68 -20.38
CA PHE A 255 11.01 -5.32 -20.27
C PHE A 255 11.33 -4.67 -18.92
N MET A 256 10.50 -3.73 -18.46
CA MET A 256 10.67 -3.10 -17.14
C MET A 256 10.60 -4.12 -16.01
N LEU A 257 9.67 -5.08 -16.08
CA LEU A 257 9.56 -6.16 -15.08
C LEU A 257 10.83 -7.01 -15.00
N GLY A 258 11.49 -7.28 -16.13
CA GLY A 258 12.76 -7.99 -16.17
C GLY A 258 13.94 -7.26 -15.54
N LYS A 259 13.79 -5.96 -15.24
CA LYS A 259 14.81 -5.14 -14.56
C LYS A 259 14.53 -4.95 -13.06
N VAL A 260 13.54 -5.65 -12.50
CA VAL A 260 13.16 -5.56 -11.08
C VAL A 260 13.58 -6.83 -10.35
N ALA A 261 14.26 -6.66 -9.21
CA ALA A 261 14.59 -7.77 -8.31
C ALA A 261 13.34 -8.21 -7.55
N LYS A 262 12.84 -9.42 -7.82
CA LYS A 262 11.59 -9.94 -7.24
C LYS A 262 11.67 -10.07 -5.73
N GLU A 263 12.85 -10.42 -5.19
CA GLU A 263 13.10 -10.59 -3.76
C GLU A 263 12.87 -9.28 -3.00
N SER A 264 13.29 -8.15 -3.58
CA SER A 264 13.06 -6.83 -3.00
C SER A 264 11.58 -6.45 -2.97
N ILE A 265 10.81 -6.85 -3.98
CA ILE A 265 9.36 -6.58 -4.02
C ILE A 265 8.62 -7.48 -3.02
N ILE A 266 8.96 -8.76 -2.96
CA ILE A 266 8.36 -9.70 -2.01
C ILE A 266 8.66 -9.25 -0.59
N ALA A 267 9.90 -8.85 -0.28
CA ALA A 267 10.26 -8.34 1.05
C ALA A 267 9.42 -7.11 1.47
N LYS A 268 9.08 -6.20 0.55
CA LYS A 268 8.17 -5.07 0.83
C LYS A 268 6.73 -5.48 1.11
N LEU A 269 6.29 -6.62 0.58
CA LEU A 269 4.94 -7.16 0.77
C LEU A 269 4.84 -8.07 1.99
N GLU A 270 5.97 -8.65 2.38
CA GLU A 270 6.18 -9.49 3.55
C GLU A 270 6.88 -8.71 4.66
N GLU A 271 6.82 -7.37 4.67
CA GLU A 271 7.31 -6.56 5.79
C GLU A 271 6.51 -6.99 7.04
N GLU A 272 7.08 -7.94 7.77
CA GLU A 272 6.41 -8.71 8.80
C GLU A 272 5.93 -7.76 9.91
N PRO A 273 4.79 -8.02 10.57
CA PRO A 273 4.44 -7.32 11.81
C PRO A 273 5.61 -7.27 12.80
N PHE A 274 6.45 -8.31 12.81
CA PHE A 274 7.71 -8.36 13.53
C PHE A 274 8.68 -7.24 13.10
N ASP A 275 8.88 -7.04 11.80
CA ASP A 275 9.79 -6.01 11.27
C ASP A 275 9.27 -4.60 11.56
N LYS A 276 7.95 -4.40 11.64
CA LYS A 276 7.37 -3.13 12.09
C LYS A 276 7.54 -2.87 13.58
N THR A 277 7.48 -3.92 14.39
CA THR A 277 7.63 -3.84 15.85
C THR A 277 9.09 -3.61 16.23
N PHE A 278 10.01 -4.40 15.65
CA PHE A 278 11.40 -4.46 16.09
C PHE A 278 12.40 -3.87 15.09
N GLY A 279 11.96 -3.45 13.90
CA GLY A 279 12.86 -3.03 12.83
C GLY A 279 13.75 -1.84 13.18
N ASN A 280 13.31 -0.98 14.10
CA ASN A 280 14.07 0.17 14.59
C ASN A 280 15.37 -0.23 15.32
N LEU A 281 15.43 -1.43 15.90
CA LEU A 281 16.64 -1.96 16.54
C LEU A 281 17.82 -2.05 15.57
N ARG A 282 17.55 -2.23 14.27
CA ARG A 282 18.60 -2.28 13.23
C ARG A 282 19.20 -0.90 12.90
N GLY A 283 18.54 0.18 13.32
CA GLY A 283 18.87 1.55 12.95
C GLY A 283 19.31 2.43 14.12
N LEU A 284 19.55 1.85 15.30
CA LEU A 284 20.03 2.59 16.48
C LEU A 284 21.39 3.23 16.15
N ARG A 285 21.46 4.55 16.28
CA ARG A 285 22.65 5.35 15.95
C ARG A 285 23.41 5.68 17.21
N GLU A 286 24.38 4.84 17.58
CA GLU A 286 25.53 5.17 18.46
C GLU A 286 26.36 3.90 18.73
N GLY A 287 27.68 3.95 18.48
CA GLY A 287 28.67 2.97 18.95
C GLY A 287 28.24 1.49 19.01
N ASN A 288 28.54 0.82 20.15
CA ASN A 288 28.22 -0.60 20.42
C ASN A 288 26.70 -0.90 20.47
N MET A 289 25.85 0.13 20.58
CA MET A 289 24.39 0.03 20.60
C MET A 289 23.84 -0.40 19.23
N ASN A 290 24.51 -0.01 18.14
CA ASN A 290 24.16 -0.40 16.78
C ASN A 290 24.36 -1.91 16.55
N ASP A 291 25.45 -2.47 17.05
CA ASP A 291 25.73 -3.90 16.92
C ASP A 291 24.81 -4.73 17.80
N SER A 292 24.60 -4.30 19.06
CA SER A 292 23.69 -4.97 19.99
C SER A 292 22.23 -4.90 19.51
N GLY A 293 21.81 -3.77 18.93
CA GLY A 293 20.48 -3.63 18.32
C GLY A 293 20.25 -4.58 17.15
N ARG A 294 21.22 -4.68 16.23
CA ARG A 294 21.15 -5.62 15.10
C ARG A 294 21.13 -7.09 15.57
N GLN A 295 21.92 -7.44 16.56
CA GLN A 295 21.95 -8.78 17.13
C GLN A 295 20.65 -9.10 17.89
N THR A 296 20.15 -8.17 18.71
CA THR A 296 18.86 -8.30 19.42
C THR A 296 17.73 -8.54 18.42
N TYR A 297 17.63 -7.74 17.35
CA TYR A 297 16.65 -7.96 16.29
C TYR A 297 16.74 -9.35 15.66
N SER A 298 17.96 -9.79 15.34
CA SER A 298 18.20 -11.10 14.71
C SER A 298 17.79 -12.27 15.63
N LEU A 299 18.11 -12.16 16.92
CA LEU A 299 17.81 -13.19 17.92
C LEU A 299 16.32 -13.21 18.28
N LEU A 300 15.67 -12.04 18.44
CA LEU A 300 14.23 -11.93 18.61
C LEU A 300 13.48 -12.61 17.45
N LYS A 301 13.96 -12.46 16.20
CA LYS A 301 13.33 -13.05 15.02
C LYS A 301 13.38 -14.58 15.01
N GLN A 302 14.34 -15.16 15.73
CA GLN A 302 14.53 -16.60 15.86
C GLN A 302 13.84 -17.18 17.12
N LEU A 303 13.50 -16.32 18.08
CA LEU A 303 12.95 -16.72 19.37
C LEU A 303 11.58 -17.40 19.21
N ASN A 304 11.44 -18.56 19.84
CA ASN A 304 10.19 -19.30 19.96
C ASN A 304 10.20 -20.15 21.25
N ARG A 305 9.13 -20.91 21.50
CA ARG A 305 9.02 -21.74 22.72
C ARG A 305 10.10 -22.81 22.83
N ASP A 306 10.56 -23.34 21.69
CA ASP A 306 11.52 -24.43 21.59
C ASP A 306 12.98 -23.94 21.48
N SER A 307 13.22 -22.63 21.43
CA SER A 307 14.57 -22.06 21.40
C SER A 307 15.41 -22.57 22.57
N ASP A 308 16.67 -22.91 22.31
CA ASP A 308 17.55 -23.40 23.36
C ASP A 308 17.97 -22.31 24.35
N ARG A 309 18.59 -22.75 25.45
CA ARG A 309 19.07 -21.86 26.51
C ARG A 309 20.15 -20.92 26.00
N ALA A 310 21.04 -21.40 25.13
CA ALA A 310 22.16 -20.62 24.60
C ALA A 310 21.69 -19.41 23.77
N LEU A 311 20.69 -19.60 22.91
CA LEU A 311 20.08 -18.51 22.14
C LEU A 311 19.39 -17.49 23.05
N THR A 312 18.67 -17.97 24.06
CA THR A 312 17.95 -17.09 25.00
C THR A 312 18.92 -16.29 25.87
N ASP A 313 19.96 -16.93 26.41
CA ASP A 313 21.01 -16.26 27.19
C ASP A 313 21.77 -15.24 26.33
N ALA A 314 22.09 -15.58 25.08
CA ALA A 314 22.69 -14.64 24.14
C ALA A 314 21.78 -13.44 23.88
N LEU A 315 20.47 -13.66 23.69
CA LEU A 315 19.49 -12.60 23.49
C LEU A 315 19.44 -11.65 24.69
N ILE A 316 19.37 -12.19 25.91
CA ILE A 316 19.35 -11.36 27.14
C ILE A 316 20.64 -10.57 27.28
N GLY A 317 21.79 -11.18 26.97
CA GLY A 317 23.07 -10.46 26.94
C GLY A 317 23.05 -9.26 25.98
N GLN A 318 22.45 -9.42 24.80
CA GLN A 318 22.32 -8.31 23.84
C GLN A 318 21.32 -7.25 24.29
N VAL A 319 20.20 -7.64 24.91
CA VAL A 319 19.22 -6.70 25.49
C VAL A 319 19.86 -5.85 26.58
N ASN A 320 20.65 -6.46 27.46
CA ASN A 320 21.37 -5.74 28.51
C ASN A 320 22.43 -4.80 27.93
N ALA A 321 23.09 -5.22 26.84
CA ALA A 321 24.07 -4.40 26.11
C ALA A 321 23.45 -3.27 25.29
N LEU A 322 22.11 -3.19 25.15
CA LEU A 322 21.45 -2.06 24.48
C LEU A 322 21.67 -0.74 25.22
N GLY A 323 21.90 -0.75 26.54
CA GLY A 323 22.29 0.44 27.31
C GLY A 323 21.48 1.71 26.99
N PHE A 324 20.16 1.59 26.77
CA PHE A 324 19.35 2.73 26.37
C PHE A 324 19.14 3.65 27.58
N HIS A 325 19.70 4.85 27.53
CA HIS A 325 19.63 5.84 28.60
C HIS A 325 18.78 7.05 28.18
N SER A 326 17.63 7.22 28.83
CA SER A 326 16.73 8.38 28.71
C SER A 326 16.01 8.61 30.05
N ASN A 327 14.95 9.43 30.07
CA ASN A 327 14.03 9.50 31.20
C ASN A 327 13.32 8.15 31.43
N THR A 328 12.79 7.94 32.63
CA THR A 328 12.14 6.68 33.07
C THR A 328 11.07 6.20 32.09
N THR A 329 10.20 7.12 31.65
CA THR A 329 9.11 6.82 30.72
C THR A 329 9.60 6.35 29.34
N ASP A 330 10.63 6.99 28.79
CA ASP A 330 11.20 6.58 27.49
C ASP A 330 11.92 5.24 27.59
N VAL A 331 12.64 5.00 28.68
CA VAL A 331 13.29 3.70 28.95
C VAL A 331 12.24 2.60 29.01
N TYR A 332 11.16 2.81 29.75
CA TYR A 332 10.04 1.87 29.81
C TYR A 332 9.48 1.56 28.42
N TYR A 333 9.11 2.58 27.66
CA TYR A 333 8.50 2.37 26.35
C TYR A 333 9.46 1.79 25.31
N PHE A 334 10.78 1.97 25.48
CA PHE A 334 11.78 1.32 24.64
C PHE A 334 11.86 -0.19 24.91
N TYR A 335 11.94 -0.59 26.18
CA TYR A 335 12.12 -2.00 26.56
C TYR A 335 10.82 -2.81 26.54
N PHE A 336 9.66 -2.18 26.71
CA PHE A 336 8.36 -2.87 26.76
C PHE A 336 8.11 -3.84 25.60
N PRO A 337 8.24 -3.47 24.32
CA PRO A 337 8.03 -4.43 23.23
C PRO A 337 9.02 -5.58 23.22
N ILE A 338 10.26 -5.34 23.65
CA ILE A 338 11.34 -6.35 23.68
C ILE A 338 11.08 -7.35 24.80
N VAL A 339 10.91 -6.87 26.03
CA VAL A 339 10.77 -7.68 27.23
C VAL A 339 9.48 -8.52 27.18
N SER A 340 8.36 -7.90 26.81
CA SER A 340 7.09 -8.62 26.68
C SER A 340 7.13 -9.74 25.64
N HIS A 341 7.85 -9.53 24.53
CA HIS A 341 8.01 -10.56 23.49
C HIS A 341 8.87 -11.73 23.97
N ILE A 342 9.95 -11.44 24.71
CA ILE A 342 10.81 -12.49 25.28
C ILE A 342 10.05 -13.29 26.33
N LEU A 343 9.41 -12.62 27.28
CA LEU A 343 8.71 -13.26 28.39
C LEU A 343 7.46 -14.03 27.95
N TYR A 344 6.87 -13.73 26.79
CA TYR A 344 5.85 -14.57 26.17
C TYR A 344 6.35 -16.00 25.91
N TYR A 345 7.55 -16.12 25.33
CA TYR A 345 8.14 -17.40 24.96
C TYR A 345 8.89 -18.06 26.11
N LYS A 346 9.57 -17.25 26.93
CA LYS A 346 10.52 -17.69 27.94
C LYS A 346 10.21 -17.02 29.30
N PRO A 347 9.06 -17.32 29.92
CA PRO A 347 8.63 -16.68 31.17
C PRO A 347 9.58 -16.93 32.36
N GLY A 348 10.40 -17.99 32.29
CA GLY A 348 11.40 -18.30 33.32
C GLY A 348 12.49 -17.24 33.49
N TYR A 349 12.69 -16.35 32.50
CA TYR A 349 13.66 -15.25 32.54
C TYR A 349 13.07 -13.93 33.07
N ALA A 350 11.93 -13.99 33.75
CA ALA A 350 11.34 -12.84 34.39
C ALA A 350 12.28 -12.15 35.41
N PRO A 351 13.04 -12.87 36.26
CA PRO A 351 13.98 -12.24 37.20
C PRO A 351 15.05 -11.36 36.53
N GLU A 352 15.47 -11.70 35.32
CA GLU A 352 16.51 -10.97 34.59
C GLU A 352 15.96 -9.77 33.80
N LEU A 353 14.65 -9.72 33.52
CA LEU A 353 14.07 -8.76 32.58
C LEU A 353 12.97 -7.87 33.15
N LEU A 354 12.28 -8.28 34.23
CA LEU A 354 11.16 -7.50 34.77
C LEU A 354 11.58 -6.12 35.26
N HIS A 355 12.82 -5.95 35.73
CA HIS A 355 13.35 -4.67 36.19
C HIS A 355 13.19 -3.54 35.14
N TYR A 356 13.28 -3.85 33.83
CA TYR A 356 13.07 -2.89 32.74
C TYR A 356 11.63 -2.36 32.65
N LEU A 357 10.65 -3.10 33.18
CA LEU A 357 9.23 -2.70 33.18
C LEU A 357 8.78 -2.24 34.55
N VAL A 358 9.22 -2.88 35.62
CA VAL A 358 8.81 -2.58 36.99
C VAL A 358 9.49 -1.31 37.50
N GLY A 359 10.81 -1.19 37.37
CA GLY A 359 11.58 -0.05 37.89
C GLY A 359 11.07 1.30 37.40
N PRO A 360 10.87 1.51 36.09
CA PRO A 360 10.31 2.75 35.58
C PRO A 360 8.89 3.06 36.04
N ASN A 361 8.00 2.06 36.13
CA ASN A 361 6.63 2.27 36.62
C ASN A 361 6.62 2.59 38.12
N PHE A 362 7.50 1.95 38.89
CA PHE A 362 7.70 2.25 40.31
C PHE A 362 8.21 3.67 40.52
N ALA A 363 9.23 4.08 39.76
CA ALA A 363 9.75 5.46 39.78
C ALA A 363 8.70 6.51 39.39
N ASN A 364 7.70 6.12 38.59
CA ASN A 364 6.57 6.95 38.20
C ASN A 364 5.37 6.88 39.17
N GLY A 365 5.49 6.18 40.29
CA GLY A 365 4.53 6.21 41.41
C GLY A 365 3.75 4.93 41.68
N ALA A 366 3.92 3.87 40.90
CA ALA A 366 3.26 2.59 41.16
C ALA A 366 3.92 1.86 42.35
N ALA A 367 3.21 1.69 43.47
CA ALA A 367 3.78 1.23 44.73
C ALA A 367 3.51 -0.25 45.05
N SER A 368 2.69 -0.93 44.25
CA SER A 368 2.31 -2.33 44.41
C SER A 368 2.38 -3.12 43.10
N ALA A 369 2.46 -4.45 43.16
CA ALA A 369 2.45 -5.28 41.96
C ALA A 369 1.17 -5.09 41.13
N ASP A 370 0.02 -4.90 41.78
CA ASP A 370 -1.25 -4.73 41.08
C ASP A 370 -1.30 -3.39 40.33
N GLU A 371 -0.76 -2.32 40.92
CA GLU A 371 -0.62 -1.02 40.23
C GLU A 371 0.34 -1.10 39.04
N VAL A 372 1.53 -1.70 39.22
CA VAL A 372 2.48 -1.88 38.12
C VAL A 372 1.88 -2.71 36.98
N MET A 373 1.17 -3.79 37.29
CA MET A 373 0.51 -4.62 36.28
C MET A 373 -0.61 -3.86 35.55
N ALA A 374 -1.40 -3.05 36.28
CA ALA A 374 -2.42 -2.19 35.68
C ALA A 374 -1.81 -1.12 34.77
N GLU A 375 -0.68 -0.51 35.15
CA GLU A 375 0.05 0.44 34.32
C GLU A 375 0.60 -0.21 33.04
N ILE A 376 1.10 -1.44 33.11
CA ILE A 376 1.54 -2.20 31.93
C ILE A 376 0.38 -2.47 30.97
N GLU A 377 -0.79 -2.89 31.49
CA GLU A 377 -1.98 -3.11 30.69
C GLU A 377 -2.51 -1.80 30.07
N GLY A 378 -2.59 -0.72 30.85
CA GLY A 378 -2.97 0.61 30.38
C GLY A 378 -2.03 1.14 29.30
N SER A 379 -0.72 0.97 29.50
CA SER A 379 0.33 1.33 28.53
C SER A 379 0.19 0.57 27.21
N MET A 380 -0.14 -0.72 27.27
CA MET A 380 -0.41 -1.53 26.07
C MET A 380 -1.57 -0.91 25.28
N HIS A 381 -2.69 -0.61 25.92
CA HIS A 381 -3.85 -0.03 25.25
C HIS A 381 -3.56 1.36 24.67
N TYR A 382 -2.89 2.21 25.46
CA TYR A 382 -2.49 3.55 25.03
C TYR A 382 -1.58 3.51 23.81
N LYS A 383 -0.49 2.74 23.85
CA LYS A 383 0.49 2.70 22.77
C LYS A 383 -0.01 1.99 21.52
N ILE A 384 -0.85 0.96 21.65
CA ILE A 384 -1.47 0.31 20.50
C ILE A 384 -2.44 1.26 19.77
N ALA A 385 -3.14 2.13 20.50
CA ALA A 385 -3.99 3.15 19.89
C ALA A 385 -3.17 4.18 19.09
N GLU A 386 -1.98 4.56 19.56
CA GLU A 386 -1.06 5.45 18.82
C GLU A 386 -0.39 4.75 17.63
N ASN A 387 0.10 3.53 17.83
CA ASN A 387 0.78 2.72 16.84
C ASN A 387 0.39 1.24 16.98
N PRO A 388 -0.41 0.67 16.05
CA PRO A 388 -0.89 -0.71 16.15
C PRO A 388 0.22 -1.77 16.09
N PHE A 389 1.43 -1.37 15.68
CA PHE A 389 2.63 -2.22 15.62
C PHE A 389 3.62 -1.92 16.74
N TYR A 390 3.23 -1.15 17.77
CA TYR A 390 4.10 -0.92 18.92
C TYR A 390 4.44 -2.22 19.65
N LEU A 391 3.47 -3.11 19.80
CA LEU A 391 3.63 -4.45 20.38
C LEU A 391 3.35 -5.53 19.35
N SER A 392 4.16 -6.59 19.38
CA SER A 392 3.90 -7.83 18.65
C SER A 392 2.64 -8.53 19.18
N GLU A 393 2.10 -9.50 18.45
CA GLU A 393 0.96 -10.30 18.93
C GLU A 393 1.33 -11.12 20.17
N GLU A 394 2.57 -11.59 20.23
CA GLU A 394 3.16 -12.29 21.36
C GLU A 394 3.24 -11.38 22.59
N SER A 395 3.72 -10.14 22.41
CA SER A 395 3.76 -9.13 23.47
C SER A 395 2.37 -8.85 24.06
N LYS A 396 1.35 -8.71 23.20
CA LYS A 396 -0.06 -8.51 23.64
C LYS A 396 -0.58 -9.71 24.42
N LYS A 397 -0.27 -10.92 23.96
CA LYS A 397 -0.62 -12.16 24.67
C LYS A 397 0.13 -12.30 25.98
N TRP A 398 1.38 -11.83 26.08
CA TRP A 398 2.08 -11.82 27.35
C TRP A 398 1.36 -10.96 28.38
N VAL A 399 0.99 -9.73 28.03
CA VAL A 399 0.26 -8.83 28.94
C VAL A 399 -1.09 -9.45 29.38
N THR A 400 -1.84 -10.02 28.44
CA THR A 400 -3.21 -10.49 28.72
C THR A 400 -3.31 -11.92 29.26
N GLN A 401 -2.31 -12.77 29.03
CA GLN A 401 -2.39 -14.20 29.33
C GLN A 401 -1.27 -14.72 30.23
N VAL A 402 -0.10 -14.06 30.26
CA VAL A 402 1.08 -14.55 31.00
C VAL A 402 1.36 -13.69 32.24
N LEU A 403 1.36 -12.36 32.09
CA LEU A 403 1.59 -11.39 33.16
C LEU A 403 0.66 -11.59 34.38
N PRO A 404 -0.64 -11.92 34.24
CA PRO A 404 -1.49 -12.21 35.39
C PRO A 404 -0.96 -13.33 36.30
N GLY A 405 -0.30 -14.33 35.71
CA GLY A 405 0.35 -15.42 36.45
C GLY A 405 1.70 -15.05 37.06
N MET A 406 2.25 -13.86 36.76
CA MET A 406 3.57 -13.39 37.20
C MET A 406 3.51 -12.43 38.39
N ARG A 407 2.35 -12.21 39.02
CA ARG A 407 2.18 -11.26 40.14
C ARG A 407 3.26 -11.39 41.23
N ALA A 408 3.59 -12.62 41.63
CA ALA A 408 4.60 -12.86 42.65
C ALA A 408 6.02 -12.46 42.21
N ALA A 409 6.33 -12.53 40.90
CA ALA A 409 7.60 -12.06 40.36
C ALA A 409 7.66 -10.52 40.31
N VAL A 410 6.56 -9.88 39.92
CA VAL A 410 6.43 -8.42 39.94
C VAL A 410 6.55 -7.87 41.35
N GLU A 411 5.88 -8.49 42.33
CA GLU A 411 5.95 -8.07 43.74
C GLU A 411 7.37 -8.13 44.29
N ARG A 412 8.13 -9.18 43.95
CA ARG A 412 9.55 -9.29 44.35
C ARG A 412 10.39 -8.15 43.78
N GLU A 413 10.13 -7.76 42.54
CA GLU A 413 10.84 -6.67 41.88
C GLU A 413 10.50 -5.31 42.49
N VAL A 414 9.22 -5.06 42.79
CA VAL A 414 8.76 -3.85 43.50
C VAL A 414 9.42 -3.73 44.88
N GLU A 415 9.51 -4.83 45.62
CA GLU A 415 10.21 -4.87 46.91
C GLU A 415 11.72 -4.60 46.78
N GLN A 416 12.35 -5.05 45.70
CA GLN A 416 13.75 -4.70 45.43
C GLN A 416 13.92 -3.21 45.16
N CYS A 417 13.03 -2.59 44.36
CA CYS A 417 13.04 -1.15 44.14
C CYS A 417 12.84 -0.37 45.46
N ARG A 418 11.96 -0.85 46.35
CA ARG A 418 11.73 -0.25 47.66
C ARG A 418 12.97 -0.28 48.54
N ARG A 419 13.66 -1.42 48.62
CA ARG A 419 14.91 -1.55 49.38
C ARG A 419 16.02 -0.65 48.85
N ALA A 420 16.14 -0.54 47.53
CA ALA A 420 17.12 0.35 46.92
C ALA A 420 16.90 1.82 47.32
N LEU A 421 15.64 2.27 47.48
CA LEU A 421 15.32 3.61 47.97
C LEU A 421 15.59 3.82 49.47
N GLU A 422 15.65 2.75 50.27
CA GLU A 422 15.96 2.81 51.70
C GLU A 422 17.48 2.79 51.96
N GLU A 423 18.27 2.34 50.98
CA GLU A 423 19.74 2.25 51.04
C GLU A 423 20.46 3.49 50.45
N ASP A 424 19.78 4.29 49.63
CA ASP A 424 20.21 5.61 49.10
C ASP A 424 19.77 6.78 50.00
#